data_AF-A0A924S2U4-F1
#
_entry.id   AF-A0A924S2U4-F1
#
_cell.length_a   1.000
_cell.length_b   1.000
_cell.length_c   1.000
_cell.angle_alpha   90.00
_cell.angle_beta   90.00
_cell.angle_gamma   90.00
#
_symmetry.space_group_name_H-M   'P 1'
#
loop_
_entity.id
_entity.type
_entity.pdbx_description
1 polymer ?
#
loop_
_entity_poly.entity_id
_entity_poly.type
_entity_poly.pdbx_seq_one_letter_code
_entity_poly.pdbx_strand_id
1 'polypeptide(L)'
;MSPRPWRYSQLVGALPEGRRLLKTRCSATAGHFEAYVISISQDQWHQLGKSNFESRMVAILREHFPDQTAPSSADQPAAPIPALMERAAGYGLVDEQSAAVFVLNTWLLGPDFDQRIPGLQQILSSKQLSPGTKADALTNFSITAFHELEQAKGAA
;
A
#
# COMPACT_ATOMS: atom_id res chain seq x y z
N MET A 1 12.42 -38.78 33.57
CA MET A 1 12.32 -38.90 32.10
C MET A 1 12.62 -37.53 31.51
N SER A 2 13.81 -37.34 30.92
CA SER A 2 14.12 -36.08 30.21
C SER A 2 13.49 -36.12 28.81
N PRO A 3 12.82 -35.05 28.36
CA PRO A 3 12.32 -34.97 26.99
C PRO A 3 13.51 -34.89 26.02
N ARG A 4 13.51 -35.76 25.00
CA ARG A 4 14.54 -35.76 23.94
C ARG A 4 14.32 -34.57 22.99
N PRO A 5 15.38 -34.00 22.40
CA PRO A 5 15.27 -32.82 21.55
C PRO A 5 14.62 -33.14 20.20
N TRP A 6 13.79 -32.20 19.74
CA TRP A 6 13.14 -32.21 18.42
C TRP A 6 14.19 -32.17 17.28
N ARG A 7 14.03 -33.00 16.25
CA ARG A 7 14.82 -32.94 15.01
C ARG A 7 14.02 -32.22 13.93
N TYR A 8 14.50 -31.06 13.50
CA TYR A 8 13.94 -30.31 12.38
C TYR A 8 14.58 -30.79 11.05
N SER A 9 13.76 -31.12 10.05
CA SER A 9 14.21 -31.23 8.66
C SER A 9 13.46 -30.22 7.79
N GLN A 10 14.23 -29.40 7.06
CA GLN A 10 13.71 -28.39 6.15
C GLN A 10 13.53 -28.98 4.76
N LEU A 11 12.32 -28.85 4.20
CA LEU A 11 12.07 -29.07 2.78
C LEU A 11 11.67 -27.73 2.14
N VAL A 12 12.39 -27.33 1.10
CA VAL A 12 12.13 -26.08 0.39
C VAL A 12 11.21 -26.38 -0.79
N GLY A 13 9.99 -25.83 -0.77
CA GLY A 13 9.08 -25.85 -1.92
C GLY A 13 9.16 -24.52 -2.69
N ALA A 14 9.27 -24.58 -4.02
CA ALA A 14 9.27 -23.40 -4.88
C ALA A 14 7.84 -23.03 -5.31
N LEU A 15 7.49 -21.75 -5.19
CA LEU A 15 6.33 -21.12 -5.85
C LEU A 15 6.85 -20.31 -7.05
N PRO A 16 6.02 -20.00 -8.07
CA PRO A 16 6.41 -19.11 -9.15
C PRO A 16 6.73 -17.71 -8.59
N GLU A 17 7.69 -17.03 -9.23
CA GLU A 17 8.28 -15.73 -8.86
C GLU A 17 9.34 -15.74 -7.74
N GLY A 18 10.14 -16.81 -7.62
CA GLY A 18 11.30 -16.82 -6.69
C GLY A 18 10.94 -16.93 -5.20
N ARG A 19 9.68 -17.22 -4.89
CA ARG A 19 9.16 -17.40 -3.53
C ARG A 19 9.45 -18.82 -3.03
N ARG A 20 10.06 -18.93 -1.84
CA ARG A 20 10.29 -20.21 -1.15
C ARG A 20 9.33 -20.38 0.01
N LEU A 21 8.56 -21.46 0.01
CA LEU A 21 7.92 -21.92 1.24
C LEU A 21 8.91 -22.81 1.98
N LEU A 22 9.24 -22.43 3.20
CA LEU A 22 9.92 -23.32 4.13
C LEU A 22 8.86 -24.27 4.69
N LYS A 23 8.87 -25.51 4.19
CA LYS A 23 8.00 -26.58 4.66
C LYS A 23 8.78 -27.34 5.73
N THR A 24 8.45 -27.07 6.98
CA THR A 24 9.14 -27.70 8.10
C THR A 24 8.37 -28.94 8.52
N ARG A 25 9.02 -30.11 8.50
CA ARG A 25 8.41 -31.38 8.93
C ARG A 25 8.54 -31.50 10.45
N CYS A 26 7.43 -31.37 11.17
CA CYS A 26 7.36 -31.72 12.59
C CYS A 26 6.81 -33.15 12.73
N SER A 27 7.57 -34.06 13.34
CA SER A 27 7.11 -35.41 13.67
C SER A 27 7.02 -35.53 15.20
N ALA A 28 5.82 -35.79 15.72
CA ALA A 28 5.62 -36.24 17.09
C ALA A 28 5.38 -37.76 17.06
N THR A 29 6.14 -38.51 17.86
CA THR A 29 6.05 -39.98 17.90
C THR A 29 4.94 -40.43 18.87
N ALA A 30 3.69 -40.13 18.54
CA ALA A 30 2.48 -40.77 19.08
C ALA A 30 1.27 -40.25 18.30
N GLY A 31 0.78 -41.03 17.33
CA GLY A 31 -0.33 -40.65 16.45
C GLY A 31 0.13 -39.89 15.21
N HIS A 32 -0.11 -40.46 14.03
CA HIS A 32 0.25 -39.85 12.75
C HIS A 32 -0.60 -38.59 12.49
N PHE A 33 -0.09 -37.42 12.87
CA PHE A 33 -0.55 -36.14 12.34
C PHE A 33 0.61 -35.49 11.57
N GLU A 34 0.52 -35.47 10.24
CA GLU A 34 1.40 -34.65 9.41
C GLU A 34 0.90 -33.19 9.46
N ALA A 35 1.37 -32.42 10.43
CA ALA A 35 1.10 -30.98 10.47
C ALA A 35 2.12 -30.25 9.59
N TYR A 36 1.66 -29.71 8.47
CA TYR A 36 2.46 -28.82 7.63
C TYR A 36 2.37 -27.40 8.18
N VAL A 37 3.46 -26.92 8.78
CA VAL A 37 3.59 -25.51 9.18
C VAL A 37 4.16 -24.74 8.00
N ILE A 38 3.36 -23.82 7.45
CA ILE A 38 3.82 -22.84 6.47
C ILE A 38 4.55 -21.75 7.25
N SER A 39 5.88 -21.69 7.15
CA SER A 39 6.64 -20.55 7.67
C SER A 39 6.90 -19.55 6.54
N ILE A 40 6.37 -18.35 6.70
CA ILE A 40 6.54 -17.21 5.79
C ILE A 40 7.50 -16.23 6.50
N SER A 41 8.56 -15.80 5.80
CA SER A 41 9.51 -14.83 6.37
C SER A 41 8.89 -13.44 6.51
N GLN A 42 9.47 -12.59 7.34
CA GLN A 42 9.02 -11.20 7.49
C GLN A 42 9.06 -10.45 6.14
N ASP A 43 10.13 -10.63 5.36
CA ASP A 43 10.23 -10.02 4.02
C ASP A 43 9.14 -10.51 3.06
N GLN A 44 8.80 -11.80 3.13
CA GLN A 44 7.72 -12.37 2.32
C GLN A 44 6.36 -11.81 2.73
N TRP A 45 6.11 -11.63 4.03
CA TRP A 45 4.90 -10.96 4.53
C TRP A 45 4.80 -9.52 4.05
N HIS A 46 5.90 -8.75 4.10
CA HIS A 46 5.93 -7.38 3.60
C HIS A 46 5.65 -7.31 2.09
N GLN A 47 6.25 -8.20 1.30
CA GLN A 47 6.01 -8.26 -0.15
C GLN A 47 4.55 -8.63 -0.48
N LEU A 48 3.98 -9.62 0.21
CA LEU A 48 2.58 -10.01 0.07
C LEU A 48 1.63 -8.86 0.40
N GLY A 49 1.89 -8.15 1.50
CA GLY A 49 1.12 -6.97 1.89
C GLY A 49 1.17 -5.88 0.83
N LYS A 50 2.37 -5.56 0.33
CA LYS A 50 2.58 -4.55 -0.72
C LYS A 50 1.84 -4.91 -2.00
N SER A 51 1.98 -6.14 -2.52
CA SER A 51 1.30 -6.55 -3.75
C SER A 51 -0.23 -6.56 -3.62
N ASN A 52 -0.74 -6.95 -2.44
CA ASN A 52 -2.17 -6.94 -2.16
C ASN A 52 -2.72 -5.51 -2.06
N PHE A 53 -1.97 -4.60 -1.44
CA PHE A 53 -2.31 -3.17 -1.42
C PHE A 53 -2.32 -2.57 -2.83
N GLU A 54 -1.27 -2.77 -3.62
CA GLU A 54 -1.19 -2.25 -4.98
C GLU A 54 -2.38 -2.71 -5.83
N SER A 55 -2.73 -4.00 -5.74
CA SER A 55 -3.86 -4.57 -6.47
C SER A 55 -5.21 -3.96 -6.06
N ARG A 56 -5.43 -3.77 -4.74
CA ARG A 56 -6.63 -3.08 -4.23
C ARG A 56 -6.67 -1.62 -4.69
N MET A 57 -5.53 -0.94 -4.72
CA MET A 57 -5.52 0.44 -5.19
C MET A 57 -5.81 0.56 -6.68
N VAL A 58 -5.28 -0.33 -7.52
CA VAL A 58 -5.67 -0.38 -8.94
C VAL A 58 -7.18 -0.56 -9.08
N ALA A 59 -7.79 -1.44 -8.29
CA ALA A 59 -9.23 -1.68 -8.35
C ALA A 59 -10.03 -0.42 -7.99
N ILE A 60 -9.71 0.22 -6.85
CA ILE A 60 -10.36 1.46 -6.39
C ILE A 60 -10.21 2.58 -7.44
N LEU A 61 -9.02 2.73 -8.01
CA LEU A 61 -8.76 3.78 -8.99
C LEU A 61 -9.51 3.55 -10.30
N ARG A 62 -9.63 2.30 -10.75
CA ARG A 62 -10.43 1.96 -11.94
C ARG A 62 -11.92 2.17 -11.73
N GLU A 63 -12.40 1.91 -10.52
CA GLU A 63 -13.80 2.10 -10.15
C GLU A 63 -14.18 3.59 -10.11
N HIS A 64 -13.33 4.43 -9.50
CA HIS A 64 -13.65 5.84 -9.29
C HIS A 64 -13.10 6.79 -10.36
N PHE A 65 -12.06 6.40 -11.10
CA PHE A 65 -11.43 7.20 -12.15
C PHE A 65 -11.28 6.41 -13.46
N PRO A 66 -12.38 5.91 -14.06
CA PRO A 66 -12.31 5.05 -15.24
C PRO A 66 -11.64 5.74 -16.44
N ASP A 67 -11.92 7.03 -16.64
CA ASP A 67 -11.36 7.80 -17.75
C ASP A 67 -9.85 8.02 -17.61
N GLN A 68 -9.37 8.27 -16.39
CA GLN A 68 -7.95 8.49 -16.12
C GLN A 68 -7.13 7.19 -16.15
N THR A 69 -7.78 6.05 -15.87
CA THR A 69 -7.15 4.72 -15.87
C THR A 69 -7.31 3.97 -17.20
N ALA A 70 -7.97 4.58 -18.19
CA ALA A 70 -8.14 4.02 -19.52
C ALA A 70 -6.79 3.91 -20.26
N PRO A 71 -6.56 2.86 -21.07
CA PRO A 71 -5.27 2.64 -21.77
C PRO A 71 -4.88 3.74 -22.77
N SER A 72 -5.79 4.65 -23.11
CA SER A 72 -5.63 5.68 -24.15
C SER A 72 -5.84 7.09 -23.61
N SER A 73 -5.83 7.30 -22.28
CA SER A 73 -5.88 8.65 -21.73
C SER A 73 -4.64 9.44 -22.18
N ALA A 74 -4.87 10.47 -23.00
CA ALA A 74 -3.82 11.35 -23.53
C ALA A 74 -3.34 12.37 -22.49
N ASP A 75 -4.10 12.55 -21.41
CA ASP A 75 -3.67 13.29 -20.23
C ASP A 75 -2.69 12.45 -19.42
N GLN A 76 -1.60 13.08 -18.98
CA GLN A 76 -0.43 12.44 -18.38
C GLN A 76 -0.78 11.24 -17.49
N PRO A 77 -0.25 10.04 -17.78
CA PRO A 77 -0.54 8.88 -16.96
C PRO A 77 -0.05 9.18 -15.53
N ALA A 78 -0.96 9.08 -14.57
CA ALA A 78 -0.58 9.12 -13.16
C ALA A 78 0.59 8.15 -12.94
N ALA A 79 1.59 8.57 -12.16
CA ALA A 79 2.76 7.74 -11.92
C ALA A 79 2.34 6.35 -11.43
N PRO A 80 3.06 5.29 -11.81
CA PRO A 80 2.71 3.93 -11.40
C PRO A 80 2.64 3.84 -9.87
N ILE A 81 1.67 3.09 -9.34
CA ILE A 81 1.40 3.00 -7.89
C ILE A 81 2.68 2.74 -7.07
N PRO A 82 3.61 1.84 -7.47
CA PRO A 82 4.87 1.65 -6.73
C PRO A 82 5.69 2.94 -6.55
N ALA A 83 5.74 3.81 -7.57
CA ALA A 83 6.46 5.08 -7.51
C ALA A 83 5.75 6.09 -6.60
N LEU A 84 4.41 6.09 -6.58
CA LEU A 84 3.64 6.93 -5.67
C LEU A 84 3.78 6.47 -4.21
N MET A 85 3.84 5.17 -3.97
CA MET A 85 4.11 4.63 -2.65
C MET A 85 5.51 5.03 -2.15
N GLU A 86 6.51 4.99 -3.03
CA GLU A 86 7.87 5.44 -2.69
C GLU A 86 7.90 6.94 -2.35
N ARG A 87 7.19 7.76 -3.13
CA ARG A 87 7.02 9.20 -2.82
C ARG A 87 6.30 9.43 -1.50
N ALA A 88 5.20 8.72 -1.25
CA ALA A 88 4.46 8.78 0.00
C ALA A 88 5.36 8.42 1.21
N ALA A 89 6.15 7.35 1.06
CA ALA A 89 7.13 6.94 2.08
C ALA A 89 8.20 8.02 2.33
N GLY A 90 8.61 8.78 1.31
CA GLY A 90 9.49 9.94 1.44
C GLY A 90 8.95 11.04 2.36
N TYR A 91 7.62 11.16 2.49
CA TYR A 91 6.95 12.06 3.43
C TYR A 91 6.63 11.40 4.79
N GLY A 92 7.02 10.14 4.98
CA GLY A 92 6.73 9.36 6.19
C GLY A 92 5.36 8.70 6.20
N LEU A 93 4.63 8.66 5.07
CA LEU A 93 3.33 8.01 4.92
C LEU A 93 3.52 6.50 4.66
N VAL A 94 3.89 5.78 5.70
CA VAL A 94 4.34 4.37 5.60
C VAL A 94 3.26 3.35 5.96
N ASP A 95 2.16 3.79 6.57
CA ASP A 95 0.99 2.94 6.80
C ASP A 95 0.05 2.93 5.59
N GLU A 96 -0.76 1.88 5.50
CA GLU A 96 -1.63 1.63 4.34
C GLU A 96 -2.61 2.78 4.08
N GLN A 97 -3.19 3.34 5.15
CA GLN A 97 -4.21 4.37 5.04
C GLN A 97 -3.60 5.69 4.57
N SER A 98 -2.50 6.15 5.17
CA SER A 98 -1.86 7.40 4.79
C SER A 98 -1.27 7.35 3.37
N ALA A 99 -0.72 6.20 2.98
CA ALA A 99 -0.28 5.96 1.60
C ALA A 99 -1.44 5.98 0.61
N ALA A 100 -2.58 5.34 0.93
CA ALA A 100 -3.77 5.36 0.09
C ALA A 100 -4.32 6.78 -0.12
N VAL A 101 -4.36 7.59 0.93
CA VAL A 101 -4.80 9.00 0.83
C VAL A 101 -3.87 9.79 -0.10
N PHE A 102 -2.56 9.62 0.01
CA PHE A 102 -1.60 10.27 -0.88
C PHE A 102 -1.81 9.86 -2.35
N VAL A 103 -1.94 8.56 -2.59
CA VAL A 103 -2.25 7.98 -3.90
C VAL A 103 -3.51 8.64 -4.43
N LEU A 104 -4.67 8.55 -3.75
CA LEU A 104 -5.93 9.14 -4.21
C LEU A 104 -5.84 10.65 -4.53
N ASN A 105 -5.16 11.42 -3.68
CA ASN A 105 -4.96 12.86 -3.92
C ASN A 105 -4.17 13.15 -5.20
N THR A 106 -3.32 12.22 -5.65
CA THR A 106 -2.61 12.32 -6.93
C THR A 106 -3.58 12.29 -8.13
N TRP A 107 -4.64 11.50 -8.07
CA TRP A 107 -5.68 11.45 -9.13
C TRP A 107 -6.67 12.62 -9.04
N LEU A 108 -6.91 13.09 -7.82
CA LEU A 108 -7.83 14.22 -7.58
C LEU A 108 -7.21 15.57 -7.95
N LEU A 109 -5.95 15.78 -7.59
CA LEU A 109 -5.29 17.09 -7.67
C LEU A 109 -4.19 17.13 -8.75
N GLY A 110 -3.85 15.97 -9.32
CA GLY A 110 -2.82 15.79 -10.34
C GLY A 110 -1.47 15.26 -9.82
N PRO A 111 -0.59 14.77 -10.72
CA PRO A 111 0.60 13.98 -10.38
C PRO A 111 1.63 14.63 -9.46
N ASP A 112 1.69 15.97 -9.47
CA ASP A 112 2.66 16.77 -8.72
C ASP A 112 1.99 17.70 -7.70
N PHE A 113 0.79 17.35 -7.22
CA PHE A 113 0.04 18.19 -6.28
C PHE A 113 0.84 18.54 -5.00
N ASP A 114 1.65 17.58 -4.53
CA ASP A 114 2.51 17.67 -3.35
C ASP A 114 3.64 18.68 -3.49
N GLN A 115 3.98 19.09 -4.72
CA GLN A 115 4.98 20.12 -5.01
C GLN A 115 4.35 21.42 -5.52
N ARG A 116 3.28 21.32 -6.31
CA ARG A 116 2.62 22.49 -6.94
C ARG A 116 1.72 23.26 -5.98
N ILE A 117 1.25 22.64 -4.90
CA ILE A 117 0.38 23.27 -3.90
C ILE A 117 1.21 23.54 -2.64
N PRO A 118 1.65 24.78 -2.39
CA PRO A 118 2.60 25.09 -1.30
C PRO A 118 2.10 24.68 0.08
N GLY A 119 0.80 24.82 0.34
CA GLY A 119 0.19 24.42 1.62
C GLY A 119 0.33 22.92 1.90
N LEU A 120 0.12 22.08 0.88
CA LEU A 120 0.24 20.63 1.02
C LEU A 120 1.71 20.20 1.11
N GLN A 121 2.59 20.84 0.34
CA GLN A 121 4.04 20.62 0.46
C GLN A 121 4.52 20.87 1.89
N GLN A 122 4.08 21.97 2.52
CA GLN A 122 4.46 22.32 3.88
C GLN A 122 3.96 21.29 4.91
N ILE A 123 2.72 20.83 4.76
CA ILE A 123 2.12 19.80 5.62
C ILE A 123 2.89 18.48 5.47
N LEU A 124 3.10 18.03 4.24
CA LEU A 124 3.78 16.78 3.93
C LEU A 124 5.23 16.76 4.37
N SER A 125 5.93 17.90 4.25
CA SER A 125 7.33 18.04 4.65
C SER A 125 7.52 18.25 6.17
N SER A 126 6.44 18.49 6.92
CA SER A 126 6.54 18.72 8.36
C SER A 126 6.99 17.46 9.10
N LYS A 127 8.05 17.59 9.90
CA LYS A 127 8.53 16.53 10.80
C LYS A 127 7.76 16.46 12.11
N GLN A 128 6.96 17.47 12.41
CA GLN A 128 6.17 17.55 13.66
C GLN A 128 4.81 16.87 13.54
N LEU A 129 4.35 16.62 12.31
CA LEU A 129 3.06 15.98 12.06
C LEU A 129 3.22 14.47 11.92
N SER A 130 2.32 13.74 12.56
CA SER A 130 2.22 12.29 12.38
C SER A 130 1.73 11.94 10.96
N PRO A 131 2.00 10.72 10.45
CA PRO A 131 1.47 10.27 9.16
C PRO A 131 -0.05 10.38 9.05
N GLY A 132 -0.78 10.00 10.11
CA GLY A 132 -2.24 10.15 10.18
C GLY A 132 -2.68 11.60 10.08
N THR A 133 -2.04 12.51 10.82
CA THR A 133 -2.36 13.95 10.76
C THR A 133 -2.11 14.55 9.38
N LYS A 134 -1.06 14.10 8.68
CA LYS A 134 -0.80 14.51 7.29
C LYS A 134 -1.91 14.00 6.36
N ALA A 135 -2.32 12.74 6.50
CA ALA A 135 -3.39 12.15 5.72
C ALA A 135 -4.73 12.86 5.96
N ASP A 136 -5.07 13.16 7.21
CA ASP A 136 -6.28 13.91 7.56
C ASP A 136 -6.28 15.30 6.90
N ALA A 137 -5.12 15.98 6.92
CA ALA A 137 -4.98 17.28 6.29
C ALA A 137 -5.13 17.22 4.76
N LEU A 138 -4.59 16.19 4.10
CA LEU A 138 -4.80 15.95 2.67
C LEU A 138 -6.28 15.72 2.35
N THR A 139 -6.95 14.85 3.13
CA THR A 139 -8.37 14.55 2.97
C THR A 139 -9.23 15.81 3.13
N ASN A 140 -9.01 16.56 4.21
CA ASN A 140 -9.74 17.79 4.49
C ASN A 140 -9.53 18.82 3.39
N PHE A 141 -8.29 18.99 2.92
CA PHE A 141 -7.99 19.90 1.81
C PHE A 141 -8.80 19.54 0.56
N SER A 142 -8.77 18.28 0.14
CA SER A 142 -9.50 17.83 -1.05
C SER A 142 -11.01 18.03 -0.91
N ILE A 143 -11.59 17.66 0.23
CA ILE A 143 -13.03 17.87 0.50
C ILE A 143 -13.39 19.35 0.40
N THR A 144 -12.62 20.23 1.06
CA THR A 144 -12.87 21.67 1.02
C THR A 144 -12.71 22.22 -0.39
N ALA A 145 -11.64 21.86 -1.10
CA ALA A 145 -11.38 22.36 -2.45
C ALA A 145 -12.52 22.00 -3.42
N PHE A 146 -12.98 20.74 -3.42
CA PHE A 146 -14.07 20.32 -4.29
C PHE A 146 -15.41 20.94 -3.89
N HIS A 147 -15.69 21.08 -2.59
CA HIS A 147 -16.90 21.77 -2.13
C HIS A 147 -16.94 23.23 -2.62
N GLU A 148 -15.84 23.98 -2.49
CA GLU A 148 -15.78 25.36 -2.98
C GLU A 148 -15.95 25.46 -4.50
N LEU A 149 -15.38 24.52 -5.26
CA LEU A 149 -15.54 24.46 -6.72
C LEU A 149 -16.99 24.17 -7.13
N GLU A 150 -17.70 23.30 -6.41
CA GLU A 150 -19.12 23.03 -6.65
C GLU A 150 -19.99 24.25 -6.37
N GLN A 151 -19.75 24.96 -5.26
CA GLN A 151 -20.48 26.19 -4.92
C GLN A 151 -20.24 27.29 -5.97
N ALA A 152 -19.00 27.47 -6.41
CA ALA A 152 -18.66 28.46 -7.43
C ALA A 152 -19.33 28.15 -8.79
N LYS A 153 -19.47 26.87 -9.14
CA LYS A 153 -20.14 26.44 -10.37
C LYS A 153 -21.67 26.63 -10.32
N GLY A 154 -22.28 26.57 -9.13
CA GLY A 154 -23.72 26.81 -8.95
C GLY A 154 -24.13 28.29 -8.90
N ALA A 155 -23.17 29.20 -8.71
CA ALA A 155 -23.40 30.64 -8.64
C ALA A 155 -23.22 31.37 -9.98
N ALA A 156 -22.77 30.67 -11.03
CA ALA A 156 -22.57 31.17 -12.39
C ALA A 156 -23.67 30.68 -13.33
#